data_AF-A0A662YIT1-F1
#
_entry.id   AF-A0A662YIT1-F1
#
_cell.length_a   1.000
_cell.length_b   1.000
_cell.length_c   1.000
_cell.angle_alpha   90.00
_cell.angle_beta   90.00
_cell.angle_gamma   90.00
#
_symmetry.space_group_name_H-M   'P 1'
#
loop_
_entity.id
_entity.type
_entity.pdbx_description
1 polymer ?
#
loop_
_entity_poly.entity_id
_entity_poly.type
_entity_poly.pdbx_seq_one_letter_code
_entity_poly.pdbx_strand_id
1 'polypeptide(L)'
;MLIRVRSKTGTWRVEGVTPSSTVADVKRWISEQHAIAPELQQLSLDQQGTRPATDSQTLRELKVGHGDMLFLAYDGEAVAAGGTVGTKINADGTLSHVTYHDRADKQAFRPGMKALRDMKMHWTLGEFMRMDAQFEFKLSAQKEPHVTKVYLDNASCNDFQGYLRQFAFQQSRCGWLYGTVDAESKEVTVDFIYEPPQEGNPYG
;
A
#
# COMPACT_ATOMS: atom_id res chain seq x y z
N MET A 1 -30.14 -9.70 7.69
CA MET A 1 -29.49 -9.01 8.84
C MET A 1 -28.51 -7.98 8.30
N LEU A 2 -28.09 -7.02 9.13
CA LEU A 2 -27.13 -5.98 8.76
C LEU A 2 -25.82 -6.27 9.50
N ILE A 3 -24.69 -6.23 8.81
CA ILE A 3 -23.35 -6.31 9.41
C ILE A 3 -22.55 -5.05 9.05
N ARG A 4 -21.52 -4.73 9.84
CA ARG A 4 -20.66 -3.58 9.61
C ARG A 4 -19.29 -4.06 9.14
N VAL A 5 -18.73 -3.43 8.10
CA VAL A 5 -17.37 -3.72 7.63
C VAL A 5 -16.53 -2.46 7.76
N ARG A 6 -15.48 -2.49 8.58
CA ARG A 6 -14.58 -1.35 8.80
C ARG A 6 -13.32 -1.51 7.95
N SER A 7 -13.05 -0.51 7.11
CA SER A 7 -11.85 -0.42 6.29
C SER A 7 -11.01 0.81 6.65
N LYS A 8 -9.82 0.94 6.05
CA LYS A 8 -9.00 2.17 6.10
C LYS A 8 -9.75 3.42 5.62
N THR A 9 -10.78 3.27 4.78
CA THR A 9 -11.56 4.38 4.21
C THR A 9 -12.87 4.68 4.95
N GLY A 10 -13.17 3.94 6.03
CA GLY A 10 -14.38 4.11 6.83
C GLY A 10 -15.16 2.81 7.06
N THR A 11 -16.30 2.94 7.74
CA THR A 11 -17.18 1.81 8.09
C THR A 11 -18.39 1.75 7.17
N TRP A 12 -18.62 0.58 6.57
CA TRP A 12 -19.72 0.31 5.66
C TRP A 12 -20.78 -0.56 6.33
N ARG A 13 -22.04 -0.42 5.90
CA ARG A 13 -23.17 -1.22 6.37
C ARG A 13 -23.57 -2.16 5.24
N VAL A 14 -23.33 -3.45 5.45
CA VAL A 14 -23.69 -4.51 4.50
C VAL A 14 -25.07 -5.01 4.89
N GLU A 15 -26.04 -4.77 4.01
CA GLU A 15 -27.43 -5.17 4.19
C GLU A 15 -27.74 -6.45 3.40
N GLY A 16 -28.82 -7.14 3.77
CA GLY A 16 -29.30 -8.31 3.02
C GLY A 16 -28.57 -9.63 3.27
N VAL A 17 -27.56 -9.67 4.16
CA VAL A 17 -26.88 -10.93 4.51
C VAL A 17 -27.72 -11.79 5.44
N THR A 18 -27.54 -13.10 5.41
CA THR A 18 -28.17 -14.05 6.35
C THR A 18 -27.09 -14.77 7.17
N PRO A 19 -27.44 -15.42 8.30
CA PRO A 19 -26.46 -16.20 9.05
C PRO A 19 -25.79 -17.32 8.24
N SER A 20 -26.42 -17.76 7.14
CA SER A 20 -25.87 -18.77 6.23
C SER A 20 -25.03 -18.17 5.10
N SER A 21 -24.99 -16.84 4.94
CA SER A 21 -24.09 -16.17 3.99
C SER A 21 -22.64 -16.44 4.38
N THR A 22 -21.79 -16.60 3.37
CA THR A 22 -20.37 -16.85 3.51
C THR A 22 -19.57 -15.56 3.49
N VAL A 23 -18.31 -15.63 3.92
CA VAL A 23 -17.35 -14.52 3.77
C VAL A 23 -17.15 -14.17 2.29
N ALA A 24 -17.19 -15.15 1.38
CA ALA A 24 -17.15 -14.92 -0.06
C ALA A 24 -18.31 -14.04 -0.55
N ASP A 25 -19.53 -14.22 0.00
CA ASP A 25 -20.68 -13.38 -0.36
C ASP A 25 -20.48 -11.93 0.11
N VAL A 26 -19.88 -11.74 1.29
CA VAL A 26 -19.53 -10.41 1.80
C VAL A 26 -18.44 -9.77 0.93
N LYS A 27 -17.42 -10.52 0.51
CA LYS A 27 -16.39 -10.02 -0.41
C LYS A 27 -16.96 -9.63 -1.77
N ARG A 28 -17.91 -10.41 -2.29
CA ARG A 28 -18.62 -10.09 -3.53
C ARG A 28 -19.41 -8.80 -3.40
N TRP A 29 -20.16 -8.62 -2.30
CA TRP A 29 -20.85 -7.36 -2.02
C TRP A 29 -19.89 -6.17 -1.97
N ILE A 30 -18.72 -6.32 -1.31
CA ILE A 30 -17.70 -5.26 -1.25
C ILE A 30 -17.14 -4.96 -2.64
N SER A 31 -16.91 -5.98 -3.47
CA SER A 31 -16.46 -5.81 -4.85
C SER A 31 -17.49 -5.04 -5.67
N GLU A 32 -18.77 -5.38 -5.53
CA GLU A 32 -19.89 -4.73 -6.24
C GLU A 32 -20.14 -3.28 -5.79
N GLN A 33 -19.96 -2.97 -4.51
CA GLN A 33 -20.27 -1.62 -3.97
C GLN A 33 -19.08 -0.69 -3.93
N HIS A 34 -17.87 -1.23 -3.76
CA HIS A 34 -16.66 -0.46 -3.46
C HIS A 34 -15.52 -0.70 -4.42
N ALA A 35 -15.71 -1.48 -5.49
CA ALA A 35 -14.71 -1.65 -6.53
C ALA A 35 -13.36 -2.19 -5.98
N ILE A 36 -13.40 -3.14 -5.05
CA ILE A 36 -12.21 -3.80 -4.51
C ILE A 36 -12.25 -5.26 -4.94
N ALA A 37 -11.26 -5.71 -5.71
CA ALA A 37 -11.21 -7.09 -6.18
C ALA A 37 -11.19 -8.08 -4.99
N PRO A 38 -11.98 -9.17 -4.99
CA PRO A 38 -12.06 -10.12 -3.86
C PRO A 38 -10.72 -10.71 -3.42
N GLU A 39 -9.77 -10.82 -4.36
CA GLU A 39 -8.40 -11.31 -4.13
C GLU A 39 -7.54 -10.35 -3.28
N LEU A 40 -7.83 -9.05 -3.33
CA LEU A 40 -7.15 -8.02 -2.52
C LEU A 40 -7.81 -7.84 -1.15
N GLN A 41 -8.99 -8.46 -0.93
CA GLN A 41 -9.75 -8.30 0.30
C GLN A 41 -9.33 -9.31 1.36
N GLN A 42 -8.81 -8.81 2.48
CA GLN A 42 -8.54 -9.59 3.68
C GLN A 42 -9.53 -9.20 4.77
N LEU A 43 -10.49 -10.10 5.07
CA LEU A 43 -11.48 -9.89 6.12
C LEU A 43 -11.02 -10.55 7.42
N SER A 44 -11.20 -9.86 8.54
CA SER A 44 -10.90 -10.35 9.89
C SER A 44 -12.00 -9.98 10.89
N LEU A 45 -12.05 -10.72 12.00
CA LEU A 45 -12.97 -10.46 13.12
C LEU A 45 -12.43 -9.38 14.08
N ASP A 46 -11.15 -9.04 13.98
CA ASP A 46 -10.45 -8.08 14.82
C ASP A 46 -9.69 -7.05 13.99
N GLN A 47 -9.46 -5.87 14.59
CA GLN A 47 -8.79 -4.76 13.92
C GLN A 47 -7.32 -5.06 13.60
N GLN A 48 -6.66 -5.92 14.39
CA GLN A 48 -5.25 -6.25 14.21
C GLN A 48 -5.03 -7.31 13.12
N GLY A 49 -6.09 -7.94 12.60
CA GLY A 49 -5.99 -8.99 11.58
C GLY A 49 -5.55 -10.35 12.12
N THR A 50 -5.54 -10.54 13.44
CA THR A 50 -5.07 -11.77 14.10
C THR A 50 -6.03 -12.94 13.88
N ARG A 51 -7.31 -12.65 13.61
CA ARG A 51 -8.37 -13.63 13.37
C ARG A 51 -8.92 -13.45 11.95
N PRO A 52 -8.17 -13.88 10.91
CA PRO A 52 -8.63 -13.81 9.53
C PRO A 52 -9.84 -14.73 9.33
N ALA A 53 -10.76 -14.27 8.50
CA ALA A 53 -11.93 -15.02 8.06
C ALA A 53 -11.63 -15.64 6.68
N THR A 54 -11.99 -16.90 6.51
CA THR A 54 -11.80 -17.62 5.24
C THR A 54 -13.09 -17.62 4.42
N ASP A 55 -12.95 -17.65 3.10
CA ASP A 55 -14.05 -17.44 2.14
C ASP A 55 -15.20 -18.44 2.29
N SER A 56 -14.91 -19.67 2.74
CA SER A 56 -15.88 -20.75 2.94
C SER A 56 -16.66 -20.64 4.26
N GLN A 57 -16.19 -19.87 5.24
CA GLN A 57 -16.84 -19.79 6.54
C GLN A 57 -18.14 -19.00 6.46
N THR A 58 -19.17 -19.49 7.15
CA THR A 58 -20.45 -18.78 7.27
C THR A 58 -20.40 -17.72 8.37
N LEU A 59 -21.23 -16.69 8.25
CA LEU A 59 -21.39 -15.69 9.32
C LEU A 59 -21.81 -16.33 10.65
N ARG A 60 -22.58 -17.42 10.61
CA ARG A 60 -22.94 -18.21 11.79
C ARG A 60 -21.72 -18.89 12.44
N GLU A 61 -20.84 -19.52 11.66
CA GLU A 61 -19.61 -20.16 12.17
C GLU A 61 -18.68 -19.13 12.81
N LEU A 62 -18.60 -17.95 12.21
CA LEU A 62 -17.81 -16.83 12.73
C LEU A 62 -18.46 -16.12 13.91
N LYS A 63 -19.67 -16.54 14.31
CA LYS A 63 -20.50 -15.92 15.37
C LYS A 63 -20.79 -14.44 15.10
N VAL A 64 -20.92 -14.07 13.84
CA VAL A 64 -21.27 -12.71 13.40
C VAL A 64 -22.79 -12.59 13.31
N GLY A 65 -23.36 -11.82 14.24
CA GLY A 65 -24.78 -11.52 14.32
C GLY A 65 -25.16 -10.20 13.66
N HIS A 66 -26.35 -9.71 13.99
CA HIS A 66 -26.83 -8.41 13.54
C HIS A 66 -26.05 -7.27 14.22
N GLY A 67 -25.46 -6.39 13.43
CA GLY A 67 -24.75 -5.19 13.89
C GLY A 67 -23.26 -5.39 14.17
N ASP A 68 -22.79 -6.65 14.15
CA ASP A 68 -21.40 -7.00 14.40
C ASP A 68 -20.46 -6.46 13.33
N MET A 69 -19.19 -6.28 13.71
CA MET A 69 -18.17 -5.62 12.90
C MET A 69 -17.12 -6.62 12.40
N LEU A 70 -16.90 -6.61 11.09
CA LEU A 70 -15.75 -7.19 10.42
C LEU A 70 -14.77 -6.08 10.04
N PHE A 71 -13.50 -6.42 9.93
CA PHE A 71 -12.44 -5.51 9.52
C PHE A 71 -11.92 -5.94 8.15
N LEU A 72 -11.77 -4.99 7.25
CA LEU A 72 -11.25 -5.20 5.90
C LEU A 72 -9.89 -4.52 5.78
N ALA A 73 -8.86 -5.33 5.58
CA ALA A 73 -7.55 -4.91 5.09
C ALA A 73 -7.47 -5.17 3.58
N TYR A 74 -6.85 -4.23 2.86
CA TYR A 74 -6.53 -4.39 1.44
C TYR A 74 -5.37 -3.48 1.06
N ASP A 75 -4.46 -4.03 0.26
CA ASP A 75 -3.32 -3.30 -0.30
C ASP A 75 -3.71 -2.70 -1.66
N GLY A 76 -3.38 -1.43 -1.87
CA GLY A 76 -3.67 -0.70 -3.10
C GLY A 76 -4.79 0.34 -3.01
N GLU A 77 -4.88 1.15 -4.06
CA GLU A 77 -6.03 1.99 -4.41
C GLU A 77 -7.11 1.09 -5.03
N ALA A 78 -8.39 1.37 -4.76
CA ALA A 78 -9.50 0.53 -5.20
C ALA A 78 -9.56 0.45 -6.73
N VAL A 79 -9.23 -0.72 -7.31
CA VAL A 79 -9.35 -0.97 -8.74
C VAL A 79 -10.17 -2.25 -8.96
N ALA A 80 -11.48 -2.10 -9.05
CA ALA A 80 -12.33 -3.03 -9.77
C ALA A 80 -13.37 -2.23 -10.55
N ALA A 81 -13.26 -2.28 -11.88
CA ALA A 81 -14.23 -1.64 -12.75
C ALA A 81 -15.63 -2.23 -12.47
N GLY A 82 -16.59 -1.41 -12.03
CA GLY A 82 -18.01 -1.75 -12.21
C GLY A 82 -18.98 -1.61 -11.04
N GLY A 83 -18.66 -0.96 -9.93
CA GLY A 83 -19.67 -0.81 -8.86
C GLY A 83 -20.81 0.15 -9.26
N THR A 84 -22.08 -0.22 -9.09
CA THR A 84 -23.23 0.68 -9.36
C THR A 84 -23.58 1.51 -8.12
N VAL A 85 -23.58 2.85 -8.24
CA VAL A 85 -23.71 3.78 -7.09
C VAL A 85 -25.05 4.53 -7.06
N GLY A 86 -25.91 4.34 -8.07
CA GLY A 86 -27.26 4.89 -8.05
C GLY A 86 -27.92 4.93 -9.43
N THR A 87 -29.17 5.37 -9.47
CA THR A 87 -29.97 5.52 -10.69
C THR A 87 -30.04 6.98 -11.09
N LYS A 88 -29.69 7.30 -12.34
CA LYS A 88 -29.88 8.62 -12.95
C LYS A 88 -31.12 8.58 -13.84
N ILE A 89 -31.96 9.60 -13.72
CA ILE A 89 -33.08 9.83 -14.64
C ILE A 89 -32.54 10.67 -15.81
N ASN A 90 -32.59 10.10 -17.01
CA ASN A 90 -32.21 10.79 -18.24
C ASN A 90 -33.31 11.77 -18.67
N ALA A 91 -32.98 12.68 -19.59
CA ALA A 91 -33.92 13.70 -20.05
C ALA A 91 -35.16 13.12 -20.77
N ASP A 92 -35.09 11.85 -21.18
CA ASP A 92 -36.18 11.06 -21.75
C ASP A 92 -37.05 10.34 -20.70
N GLY A 93 -36.74 10.53 -19.40
CA GLY A 93 -37.44 9.88 -18.30
C GLY A 93 -36.98 8.45 -17.98
N THR A 94 -35.99 7.92 -18.69
CA THR A 94 -35.46 6.57 -18.44
C THR A 94 -34.51 6.55 -17.23
N LEU A 95 -34.61 5.49 -16.43
CA LEU A 95 -33.72 5.24 -15.29
C LEU A 95 -32.51 4.43 -15.75
N SER A 96 -31.34 5.06 -15.85
CA SER A 96 -30.07 4.38 -16.12
C SER A 96 -29.27 4.20 -14.84
N HIS A 97 -28.72 3.00 -14.61
CA HIS A 97 -27.76 2.76 -13.53
C HIS A 97 -26.44 3.49 -13.81
N VAL A 98 -25.99 4.31 -12.87
CA VAL A 98 -24.70 5.01 -12.95
C VAL A 98 -23.64 4.15 -12.30
N THR A 99 -22.67 3.73 -13.10
CA THR A 99 -21.45 3.06 -12.66
C THR A 99 -20.53 4.03 -11.91
N TYR A 100 -19.78 3.53 -10.92
CA TYR A 100 -18.91 4.27 -10.00
C TYR A 100 -18.00 5.26 -10.75
N HIS A 101 -17.44 4.82 -11.88
CA HIS A 101 -16.57 5.62 -12.74
C HIS A 101 -17.22 6.93 -13.20
N ASP A 102 -18.47 6.91 -13.65
CA ASP A 102 -19.12 8.11 -14.21
C ASP A 102 -19.39 9.21 -13.17
N ARG A 103 -19.53 8.82 -11.89
CA ARG A 103 -19.79 9.75 -10.79
C ARG A 103 -18.52 10.14 -10.05
N ALA A 104 -17.60 9.19 -9.85
CA ALA A 104 -16.28 9.45 -9.29
C ALA A 104 -15.49 10.42 -10.21
N ASP A 105 -15.46 10.20 -11.52
CA ASP A 105 -14.69 11.10 -12.42
C ASP A 105 -15.26 12.53 -12.50
N LYS A 106 -16.53 12.75 -12.15
CA LYS A 106 -17.17 14.08 -12.20
C LYS A 106 -17.19 14.82 -10.86
N GLN A 107 -17.12 14.11 -9.74
CA GLN A 107 -17.25 14.72 -8.40
C GLN A 107 -16.05 14.47 -7.49
N ALA A 108 -15.15 13.55 -7.86
CA ALA A 108 -13.92 13.32 -7.14
C ALA A 108 -12.89 14.40 -7.46
N PHE A 109 -12.07 14.70 -6.46
CA PHE A 109 -10.95 15.62 -6.60
C PHE A 109 -9.87 15.09 -7.57
N ARG A 110 -9.71 13.77 -7.62
CA ARG A 110 -8.85 13.04 -8.58
C ARG A 110 -9.58 11.76 -9.03
N PRO A 111 -9.35 11.26 -10.25
CA PRO A 111 -9.95 10.01 -10.73
C PRO A 111 -9.77 8.87 -9.70
N GLY A 112 -10.84 8.15 -9.38
CA GLY A 112 -10.82 7.05 -8.40
C GLY A 112 -10.99 7.44 -6.91
N MET A 113 -11.04 8.73 -6.57
CA MET A 113 -11.34 9.17 -5.19
C MET A 113 -12.83 9.36 -4.91
N LYS A 114 -13.19 9.43 -3.63
CA LYS A 114 -14.52 9.89 -3.21
C LYS A 114 -14.64 11.41 -3.36
N ALA A 115 -15.85 11.91 -3.49
CA ALA A 115 -16.09 13.36 -3.47
C ALA A 115 -15.65 13.93 -2.12
N LEU A 116 -15.05 15.12 -2.12
CA LEU A 116 -14.60 15.82 -0.88
C LEU A 116 -15.74 15.92 0.15
N ARG A 117 -16.97 16.13 -0.32
CA ARG A 117 -18.17 16.24 0.50
C ARG A 117 -18.56 14.94 1.22
N ASP A 118 -18.18 13.79 0.67
CA ASP A 118 -18.42 12.47 1.28
C ASP A 118 -17.37 12.15 2.35
N MET A 119 -16.19 12.78 2.28
CA MET A 119 -15.11 12.63 3.26
C MET A 119 -15.31 13.55 4.46
N LYS A 120 -15.68 14.81 4.21
CA LYS A 120 -15.91 15.82 5.27
C LYS A 120 -16.86 16.91 4.78
N MET A 121 -17.81 17.33 5.63
CA MET A 121 -18.82 18.34 5.30
C MET A 121 -18.26 19.76 5.15
N HIS A 122 -17.22 20.10 5.92
CA HIS A 122 -16.55 21.40 5.88
C HIS A 122 -15.04 21.21 5.75
N TRP A 123 -14.49 21.71 4.66
CA TRP A 123 -13.06 21.70 4.38
C TRP A 123 -12.47 23.08 4.63
N THR A 124 -11.33 23.11 5.31
CA THR A 124 -10.47 24.30 5.35
C THR A 124 -9.40 24.22 4.26
N LEU A 125 -8.92 25.36 3.78
CA LEU A 125 -7.88 25.41 2.74
C LEU A 125 -6.59 24.66 3.15
N GLY A 126 -6.23 24.71 4.43
CA GLY A 126 -5.05 24.01 4.96
C GLY A 126 -5.19 22.48 4.97
N GLU A 127 -6.40 21.97 5.25
CA GLU A 127 -6.67 20.52 5.18
C GLU A 127 -6.65 20.01 3.74
N PHE A 128 -7.17 20.81 2.81
CA PHE A 128 -7.12 20.51 1.39
C PHE A 128 -5.68 20.42 0.87
N MET A 129 -4.83 21.40 1.19
CA MET A 129 -3.42 21.40 0.78
C MET A 129 -2.63 20.22 1.37
N ARG A 130 -2.92 19.83 2.62
CA ARG A 130 -2.29 18.65 3.24
C ARG A 130 -2.72 17.36 2.58
N MET A 131 -4.00 17.23 2.23
CA MET A 131 -4.52 16.07 1.51
C MET A 131 -3.87 15.98 0.13
N ASP A 132 -3.86 17.08 -0.64
CA ASP A 132 -3.25 17.10 -1.97
C ASP A 132 -1.75 16.74 -1.93
N ALA A 133 -1.03 17.24 -0.92
CA ALA A 133 0.37 16.90 -0.69
C ALA A 133 0.62 15.43 -0.33
N GLN A 134 -0.35 14.70 0.24
CA GLN A 134 -0.23 13.26 0.52
C GLN A 134 -0.26 12.42 -0.76
N PHE A 135 -0.89 12.92 -1.82
CA PHE A 135 -1.04 12.20 -3.10
C PHE A 135 -0.11 12.71 -4.19
N GLU A 136 0.67 13.76 -3.92
CA GLU A 136 1.72 14.22 -4.79
C GLU A 136 3.05 13.65 -4.29
N PHE A 137 3.49 12.54 -4.88
CA PHE A 137 4.80 11.98 -4.58
C PHE A 137 5.89 12.90 -5.16
N LYS A 138 6.33 13.86 -4.34
CA LYS A 138 7.45 14.74 -4.69
C LYS A 138 8.76 14.08 -4.33
N LEU A 139 9.53 13.73 -5.36
CA LEU A 139 10.95 13.42 -5.20
C LEU A 139 11.64 14.69 -4.68
N SER A 140 12.10 14.62 -3.44
CA SER A 140 12.88 15.67 -2.79
C SER A 140 14.17 15.06 -2.27
N ALA A 141 15.20 15.88 -2.12
CA ALA A 141 16.45 15.44 -1.53
C ALA A 141 16.20 14.91 -0.10
N GLN A 142 16.79 13.76 0.22
CA GLN A 142 16.72 13.19 1.56
C GLN A 142 17.38 14.15 2.56
N LYS A 143 16.63 14.55 3.59
CA LYS A 143 17.09 15.54 4.58
C LYS A 143 18.14 14.98 5.54
N GLU A 144 17.99 13.72 5.93
CA GLU A 144 18.90 13.06 6.87
C GLU A 144 19.37 11.72 6.31
N PRO A 145 20.69 11.50 6.20
CA PRO A 145 21.21 10.21 5.78
C PRO A 145 21.04 9.16 6.89
N HIS A 146 20.98 7.88 6.50
CA HIS A 146 20.96 6.77 7.45
C HIS A 146 22.31 6.56 8.14
N VAL A 147 23.40 6.84 7.42
CA VAL A 147 24.78 6.75 7.89
C VAL A 147 25.47 8.08 7.62
N THR A 148 26.13 8.63 8.63
CA THR A 148 26.78 9.94 8.53
C THR A 148 28.19 9.82 7.96
N LYS A 149 28.94 8.80 8.39
CA LYS A 149 30.35 8.59 7.99
C LYS A 149 30.70 7.11 7.93
N VAL A 150 31.69 6.81 7.11
CA VAL A 150 32.28 5.47 6.97
C VAL A 150 33.79 5.59 7.19
N TYR A 151 34.32 4.82 8.14
CA TYR A 151 35.75 4.67 8.38
C TYR A 151 36.25 3.41 7.68
N LEU A 152 37.28 3.60 6.87
CA LEU A 152 37.96 2.55 6.12
C LEU A 152 39.43 2.56 6.50
N ASP A 153 39.99 1.39 6.70
CA ASP A 153 41.44 1.25 6.86
C ASP A 153 42.16 1.53 5.53
N ASN A 154 43.25 2.30 5.63
CA ASN A 154 44.02 2.74 4.47
C ASN A 154 44.82 1.57 3.87
N ALA A 155 45.34 0.65 4.69
CA ALA A 155 46.08 -0.50 4.17
C ALA A 155 45.16 -1.39 3.33
N SER A 156 43.98 -1.71 3.85
CA SER A 156 42.95 -2.48 3.16
C SER A 156 42.52 -1.84 1.82
N CYS A 157 42.37 -0.51 1.78
CA CYS A 157 42.07 0.21 0.53
C CYS A 157 43.22 0.13 -0.49
N ASN A 158 44.46 0.22 -0.04
CA ASN A 158 45.63 0.16 -0.90
C ASN A 158 45.81 -1.24 -1.50
N ASP A 159 45.57 -2.30 -0.73
CA ASP A 159 45.65 -3.68 -1.21
C ASP A 159 44.59 -3.97 -2.28
N PHE A 160 43.33 -3.52 -2.03
CA PHE A 160 42.25 -3.61 -3.01
C PHE A 160 42.59 -2.90 -4.33
N GLN A 161 43.11 -1.66 -4.24
CA GLN A 161 43.57 -0.92 -5.42
C GLN A 161 44.81 -1.54 -6.07
N GLY A 162 45.67 -2.19 -5.29
CA GLY A 162 46.88 -2.85 -5.75
C GLY A 162 46.58 -3.89 -6.82
N TYR A 163 45.51 -4.66 -6.64
CA TYR A 163 45.02 -5.58 -7.67
C TYR A 163 44.62 -4.87 -8.96
N LEU A 164 43.79 -3.82 -8.88
CA LEU A 164 43.32 -3.06 -10.05
C LEU A 164 44.47 -2.44 -10.86
N ARG A 165 45.55 -2.03 -10.18
CA ARG A 165 46.75 -1.49 -10.82
C ARG A 165 47.44 -2.52 -11.71
N GLN A 166 47.37 -3.82 -11.39
CA GLN A 166 47.97 -4.89 -12.22
C GLN A 166 47.30 -4.97 -13.61
N PHE A 167 46.02 -4.62 -13.68
CA PHE A 167 45.23 -4.63 -14.92
C PHE A 167 45.10 -3.23 -15.54
N ALA A 168 45.91 -2.25 -15.10
CA ALA A 168 45.85 -0.86 -15.55
C ALA A 168 44.42 -0.28 -15.50
N PHE A 169 43.62 -0.67 -14.49
CA PHE A 169 42.22 -0.28 -14.33
C PHE A 169 41.29 -0.65 -15.51
N GLN A 170 41.68 -1.64 -16.33
CA GLN A 170 40.84 -2.19 -17.41
C GLN A 170 39.78 -3.18 -16.92
N GLN A 171 39.70 -3.42 -15.61
CA GLN A 171 38.70 -4.30 -15.00
C GLN A 171 38.01 -3.57 -13.86
N SER A 172 36.67 -3.64 -13.84
CA SER A 172 35.85 -3.30 -12.69
C SER A 172 36.01 -4.37 -11.60
N ARG A 173 35.90 -3.97 -10.33
CA ARG A 173 35.91 -4.90 -9.20
C ARG A 173 35.01 -4.42 -8.08
N CYS A 174 34.32 -5.36 -7.44
CA CYS A 174 33.47 -5.12 -6.29
C CYS A 174 33.94 -5.94 -5.07
N GLY A 175 33.61 -5.44 -3.89
CA GLY A 175 33.86 -6.10 -2.63
C GLY A 175 32.73 -5.80 -1.65
N TRP A 176 32.45 -6.74 -0.77
CA TRP A 176 31.53 -6.55 0.35
C TRP A 176 32.30 -6.05 1.56
N LEU A 177 31.81 -4.96 2.13
CA LEU A 177 32.38 -4.34 3.32
C LEU A 177 31.69 -4.94 4.55
N TYR A 178 32.46 -5.54 5.43
CA TYR A 178 31.97 -6.06 6.71
C TYR A 178 32.55 -5.23 7.84
N GLY A 179 31.71 -4.98 8.85
CA GLY A 179 32.11 -4.19 9.99
C GLY A 179 30.98 -3.92 10.96
N THR A 180 31.13 -2.87 11.74
CA THR A 180 30.21 -2.50 12.80
C THR A 180 29.57 -1.14 12.53
N VAL A 181 28.33 -0.98 12.98
CA VAL A 181 27.57 0.27 12.88
C VAL A 181 27.24 0.73 14.29
N ASP A 182 27.65 1.95 14.61
CA ASP A 182 27.26 2.61 15.85
C ASP A 182 25.85 3.22 15.69
N ALA A 183 24.92 2.76 16.52
CA ALA A 183 23.51 3.14 16.45
C ALA A 183 23.25 4.58 16.91
N GLU A 184 24.11 5.15 17.76
CA GLU A 184 23.94 6.50 18.29
C GLU A 184 24.60 7.54 17.38
N SER A 185 25.84 7.29 16.96
CA SER A 185 26.61 8.22 16.12
C SER A 185 26.30 8.09 14.63
N LYS A 186 25.64 7.00 14.20
CA LYS A 186 25.42 6.63 12.79
C LYS A 186 26.73 6.55 11.99
N GLU A 187 27.83 6.23 12.66
CA GLU A 187 29.14 6.03 12.05
C GLU A 187 29.36 4.53 11.80
N VAL A 188 29.94 4.19 10.65
CA VAL A 188 30.24 2.81 10.24
C VAL A 188 31.76 2.62 10.27
N THR A 189 32.22 1.57 10.94
CA THR A 189 33.63 1.16 10.92
C THR A 189 33.75 -0.15 10.15
N VAL A 190 34.50 -0.13 9.05
CA VAL A 190 34.74 -1.33 8.23
C VAL A 190 35.96 -2.06 8.75
N ASP A 191 35.79 -3.35 9.06
CA ASP A 191 36.84 -4.21 9.60
C ASP A 191 37.57 -4.98 8.49
N PHE A 192 36.85 -5.45 7.47
CA PHE A 192 37.44 -6.18 6.35
C PHE A 192 36.60 -6.09 5.07
N ILE A 193 37.27 -6.31 3.95
CA ILE A 193 36.68 -6.31 2.61
C ILE A 193 36.75 -7.74 2.07
N TYR A 194 35.60 -8.32 1.76
CA TYR A 194 35.51 -9.62 1.12
C TYR A 194 35.30 -9.46 -0.38
N GLU A 195 36.19 -10.03 -1.19
CA GLU A 195 36.10 -10.01 -2.64
C GLU A 195 35.54 -11.35 -3.14
N PRO A 196 34.27 -11.41 -3.58
CA PRO A 196 33.75 -12.64 -4.16
C PRO A 196 34.44 -12.97 -5.50
N PRO A 197 34.42 -14.24 -5.93
CA PRO A 197 34.82 -14.63 -7.27
C PRO A 197 34.01 -13.84 -8.30
N GLN A 198 34.70 -13.11 -9.17
CA GLN A 198 34.09 -12.19 -10.12
C GLN A 198 34.93 -12.11 -11.39
N GLU A 199 34.26 -11.82 -12.50
CA GLU A 199 34.89 -11.53 -13.79
C GLU A 199 34.69 -10.04 -14.08
N GLY A 200 35.78 -9.27 -14.09
CA GLY A 200 35.75 -7.83 -14.33
C GLY A 200 35.89 -7.50 -15.81
N ASN A 201 35.14 -6.51 -16.28
CA ASN A 201 35.29 -5.93 -17.60
C ASN A 201 35.50 -4.40 -17.49
N PRO A 202 35.95 -3.69 -18.54
CA PRO A 202 36.19 -2.24 -18.46
C PRO A 202 34.92 -1.39 -18.23
N TYR A 203 33.73 -1.95 -18.43
CA TYR A 203 32.45 -1.26 -18.45
C TYR A 203 31.55 -1.56 -17.25
N GLY A 204 31.94 -2.47 -16.35
CA GLY A 204 31.11 -2.92 -15.23
C GLY A 204 30.94 -4.43 -15.21
#